data_AF-A0ABD0PJE2-F1
#
_entry.id   AF-A0ABD0PJE2-F1
#
_cell.length_a   1.000
_cell.length_b   1.000
_cell.length_c   1.000
_cell.angle_alpha   90.00
_cell.angle_beta   90.00
_cell.angle_gamma   90.00
#
_symmetry.space_group_name_H-M   'P 1'
#
loop_
_entity.id
_entity.type
_entity.pdbx_description
1 polymer ?
#
loop_
_entity_poly.entity_id
_entity_poly.type
_entity_poly.pdbx_seq_one_letter_code
_entity_poly.pdbx_strand_id
1 'polypeptide(L)'
;HSEDVVSTRLYFVNASLQRVTFSSSVGVSLPCPAGGAPHAVLRWYLATGDDIYDVPHIRHVHANGTLQLYPFSPSAFNSFIHDNDYFCTAENQAGKIRSPSIRVKA
;
A
#
# COMPACT_ATOMS: atom_id res chain seq x y z
N HIS A 1 37.54 0.26 -13.14
CA HIS A 1 36.73 -0.09 -11.97
C HIS A 1 35.68 0.99 -11.86
N SER A 2 34.57 0.81 -12.57
CA SER A 2 33.48 1.79 -12.58
C SER A 2 32.61 1.46 -11.39
N GLU A 3 32.74 2.23 -10.33
CA GLU A 3 31.84 2.15 -9.19
C GLU A 3 30.44 2.46 -9.72
N ASP A 4 29.58 1.43 -9.74
CA ASP A 4 28.15 1.58 -9.91
C ASP A 4 27.64 2.49 -8.79
N VAL A 5 27.65 3.81 -9.03
CA VAL A 5 26.91 4.75 -8.22
C VAL A 5 25.44 4.38 -8.44
N VAL A 6 24.90 3.54 -7.56
CA VAL A 6 23.48 3.21 -7.53
C VAL A 6 22.74 4.53 -7.36
N SER A 7 22.27 5.10 -8.48
CA SER A 7 21.60 6.39 -8.51
C SER A 7 20.43 6.33 -7.54
N THR A 8 20.59 7.03 -6.42
CA THR A 8 19.64 7.01 -5.31
C THR A 8 18.39 7.76 -5.75
N ARG A 9 17.27 7.04 -5.86
CA ARG A 9 16.03 7.56 -6.43
C ARG A 9 14.80 6.93 -5.79
N LEU A 10 13.69 7.63 -5.95
CA LEU A 10 12.34 7.15 -5.68
C LEU A 10 11.56 7.15 -6.97
N TYR A 11 10.62 6.22 -7.12
CA TYR A 11 9.83 6.08 -8.33
C TYR A 11 8.45 5.49 -8.04
N PHE A 12 7.50 5.72 -8.94
CA PHE A 12 6.19 5.11 -8.90
C PHE A 12 6.16 3.79 -9.69
N VAL A 13 5.41 2.82 -9.20
CA VAL A 13 5.21 1.50 -9.82
C VAL A 13 3.72 1.38 -10.12
N ASN A 14 3.32 1.25 -11.39
CA ASN A 14 1.92 1.05 -11.77
C ASN A 14 0.93 2.08 -11.17
N ALA A 15 1.29 3.37 -11.14
CA ALA A 15 0.48 4.44 -10.52
C ALA A 15 -0.88 4.74 -11.18
N SER A 16 -1.31 3.98 -12.18
CA SER A 16 -2.63 4.12 -12.82
C SER A 16 -3.77 3.50 -12.01
N LEU A 17 -3.48 2.69 -10.99
CA LEU A 17 -4.47 2.07 -10.12
C LEU A 17 -5.04 3.09 -9.13
N GLN A 18 -6.24 3.59 -9.41
CA GLN A 18 -6.95 4.56 -8.56
C GLN A 18 -8.16 3.97 -7.83
N ARG A 19 -8.63 2.79 -8.25
CA ARG A 19 -9.80 2.13 -7.67
C ARG A 19 -9.67 0.61 -7.77
N VAL A 20 -10.08 -0.07 -6.71
CA VAL A 20 -10.15 -1.53 -6.63
C VAL A 20 -11.45 -1.93 -5.96
N THR A 21 -12.22 -2.77 -6.66
CA THR A 21 -13.38 -3.46 -6.08
C THR A 21 -13.04 -4.92 -5.91
N PHE A 22 -13.36 -5.51 -4.76
CA PHE A 22 -13.06 -6.92 -4.48
C PHE A 22 -14.23 -7.63 -3.81
N SER A 23 -14.24 -8.95 -3.82
CA SER A 23 -15.27 -9.74 -3.13
C SER A 23 -14.87 -9.97 -1.67
N SER A 24 -15.81 -9.79 -0.74
CA SER A 24 -15.62 -10.13 0.68
C SER A 24 -15.24 -11.60 0.91
N SER A 25 -15.62 -12.52 0.02
CA SER A 25 -15.24 -13.93 0.09
C SER A 25 -13.82 -14.24 -0.42
N VAL A 26 -13.16 -13.29 -1.11
CA VAL A 26 -11.85 -13.49 -1.75
C VAL A 26 -10.78 -12.59 -1.14
N GLY A 27 -11.12 -11.38 -0.73
CA GLY A 27 -10.13 -10.38 -0.31
C GLY A 27 -9.40 -9.74 -1.49
N VAL A 28 -8.33 -9.00 -1.20
CA VAL A 28 -7.50 -8.33 -2.19
C VAL A 28 -6.08 -8.07 -1.69
N SER A 29 -5.10 -8.12 -2.60
CA SER A 29 -3.70 -7.76 -2.33
C SER A 29 -3.30 -6.56 -3.18
N LEU A 30 -2.79 -5.52 -2.54
CA LEU A 30 -2.42 -4.25 -3.17
C LEU A 30 -0.91 -4.01 -3.00
N PRO A 31 -0.09 -4.21 -4.04
CA PRO A 31 1.31 -3.84 -3.96
C PRO A 31 1.44 -2.32 -3.85
N CYS A 32 2.41 -1.84 -3.08
CA CYS A 32 2.68 -0.40 -2.98
C CYS A 32 3.06 0.16 -4.37
N PRO A 33 2.34 1.17 -4.90
CA PRO A 33 2.63 1.75 -6.20
C PRO A 33 3.79 2.77 -6.15
N ALA A 34 4.67 2.64 -5.17
CA ALA A 34 5.87 3.46 -4.99
C ALA A 34 7.04 2.58 -4.51
N GLY A 35 8.25 2.97 -4.86
CA GLY A 35 9.47 2.25 -4.50
C GLY A 35 10.70 3.14 -4.57
N GLY A 36 11.87 2.55 -4.33
CA GLY A 36 13.14 3.25 -4.40
C GLY A 36 14.32 2.33 -4.60
N ALA A 37 15.38 2.91 -5.15
CA ALA A 37 16.69 2.28 -5.27
C ALA A 37 17.73 3.22 -4.61
N PRO A 38 18.51 2.78 -3.61
CA PRO A 38 18.38 1.54 -2.84
C PRO A 38 17.00 1.34 -2.20
N HIS A 39 16.71 0.12 -1.74
CA HIS A 39 15.39 -0.31 -1.24
C HIS A 39 14.77 0.73 -0.29
N ALA A 40 13.54 1.14 -0.59
CA ALA A 40 12.79 2.10 0.21
C ALA A 40 11.92 1.42 1.27
N VAL A 41 11.79 2.05 2.43
CA VAL A 41 10.82 1.66 3.44
C VAL A 41 9.43 2.01 2.93
N LEU A 42 8.54 1.02 2.87
CA LEU A 42 7.17 1.16 2.39
C LEU A 42 6.21 1.18 3.57
N ARG A 43 5.28 2.14 3.58
CA ARG A 43 4.26 2.29 4.63
C ARG A 43 2.91 2.64 4.02
N TRP A 44 1.83 2.16 4.62
CA TRP A 44 0.47 2.39 4.16
C TRP A 44 -0.30 3.26 5.15
N TYR A 45 -1.21 4.07 4.63
CA TYR A 45 -2.02 5.03 5.37
C TYR A 45 -3.42 5.09 4.79
N LEU A 46 -4.38 5.54 5.61
CA LEU A 46 -5.66 6.03 5.10
C LEU A 46 -5.48 7.41 4.48
N ALA A 47 -6.32 7.79 3.51
CA ALA A 47 -6.25 9.10 2.86
C ALA A 47 -6.43 10.29 3.82
N THR A 48 -7.00 10.06 5.01
CA THR A 48 -7.06 11.01 6.13
C THR A 48 -5.68 11.33 6.72
N GLY A 49 -4.66 10.53 6.42
CA GLY A 49 -3.30 10.65 6.94
C GLY A 49 -3.01 9.72 8.12
N ASP A 50 -4.02 8.99 8.60
CA ASP A 50 -3.86 8.06 9.71
C ASP A 50 -3.03 6.84 9.30
N ASP A 51 -2.10 6.45 10.18
CA ASP A 51 -1.41 5.16 10.09
C ASP A 51 -2.42 4.00 10.13
N ILE A 52 -2.09 2.93 9.42
CA ILE A 52 -2.86 1.68 9.51
C ILE A 52 -2.13 0.66 10.37
N TYR A 53 -2.90 -0.06 11.17
CA TYR A 53 -2.42 -1.17 11.99
C TYR A 53 -2.94 -2.50 11.45
N ASP A 54 -2.18 -3.57 11.76
CA ASP A 54 -2.60 -4.92 11.46
C ASP A 54 -3.85 -5.29 12.26
N VAL A 55 -4.82 -5.89 11.58
CA VAL A 55 -6.02 -6.45 12.17
C VAL A 55 -6.00 -7.94 11.88
N PRO A 56 -5.82 -8.81 12.90
CA PRO A 56 -5.72 -10.24 12.69
C PRO A 56 -6.84 -10.77 11.78
N HIS A 57 -6.44 -11.52 10.75
CA HIS A 57 -7.34 -12.12 9.75
C HIS A 57 -8.17 -11.15 8.89
N ILE A 58 -7.94 -9.84 8.96
CA ILE A 58 -8.69 -8.83 8.18
C ILE A 58 -7.75 -7.97 7.35
N ARG A 59 -6.69 -7.43 7.96
CA ARG A 59 -5.76 -6.52 7.29
C ARG A 59 -4.33 -6.78 7.76
N HIS A 60 -3.39 -6.86 6.83
CA HIS A 60 -1.97 -6.96 7.14
C HIS A 60 -1.12 -6.23 6.10
N VAL A 61 -0.04 -5.59 6.52
CA VAL A 61 0.98 -5.05 5.61
C VAL A 61 2.20 -5.97 5.63
N HIS A 62 2.46 -6.62 4.50
CA HIS A 62 3.62 -7.49 4.35
C HIS A 62 4.93 -6.68 4.31
N ALA A 63 6.04 -7.33 4.69
CA ALA A 63 7.38 -6.72 4.68
C ALA A 63 7.83 -6.23 3.30
N ASN A 64 7.27 -6.78 2.21
CA ASN A 64 7.51 -6.32 0.84
C ASN A 64 6.67 -5.08 0.45
N GLY A 65 5.90 -4.51 1.38
CA GLY A 65 5.04 -3.35 1.16
C GLY A 65 3.70 -3.64 0.52
N THR A 66 3.27 -4.90 0.41
CA THR A 66 1.92 -5.25 -0.05
C THR A 66 0.91 -5.13 1.08
N LEU A 67 -0.17 -4.37 0.86
CA LEU A 67 -1.34 -4.34 1.73
C LEU A 67 -2.26 -5.51 1.38
N GLN A 68 -2.47 -6.42 2.33
CA GLN A 68 -3.40 -7.52 2.22
C GLN A 68 -4.68 -7.21 2.99
N LEU A 69 -5.82 -7.29 2.30
CA LEU A 69 -7.14 -7.38 2.92
C LEU A 69 -7.64 -8.80 2.72
N TYR A 70 -7.90 -9.51 3.80
CA TYR A 70 -8.32 -10.91 3.77
C TYR A 70 -9.82 -11.05 3.53
N PRO A 71 -10.30 -12.24 3.12
CA PRO A 71 -11.72 -12.55 3.14
C PRO A 71 -12.34 -12.27 4.50
N PHE A 72 -13.57 -11.75 4.51
CA PHE A 72 -14.30 -11.43 5.73
C PHE A 72 -15.80 -11.78 5.57
N SER A 73 -16.45 -12.08 6.69
CA SER A 73 -17.91 -12.29 6.69
C SER A 73 -18.65 -10.96 6.60
N PRO A 74 -19.88 -10.90 6.03
CA PRO A 74 -20.62 -9.65 5.94
C PRO A 74 -20.80 -8.90 7.28
N SER A 75 -20.91 -9.62 8.40
CA SER A 75 -21.01 -9.04 9.73
C SER A 75 -19.70 -8.41 10.25
N ALA A 76 -18.56 -8.79 9.67
CA ALA A 76 -17.25 -8.20 9.96
C ALA A 76 -16.93 -7.01 9.06
N PHE A 77 -17.89 -6.52 8.27
CA PHE A 77 -17.68 -5.33 7.44
C PHE A 77 -17.33 -4.12 8.30
N ASN A 78 -16.25 -3.43 7.91
CA ASN A 78 -15.82 -2.18 8.51
C ASN A 78 -15.48 -1.21 7.38
N SER A 79 -16.22 -0.09 7.27
CA SER A 79 -16.01 0.90 6.22
C SER A 79 -14.60 1.48 6.22
N PHE A 80 -13.96 1.64 7.38
CA PHE A 80 -12.58 2.14 7.45
C PHE A 80 -11.57 1.19 6.79
N ILE A 81 -11.91 -0.10 6.69
CA ILE A 81 -11.03 -1.12 6.09
C ILE A 81 -11.46 -1.44 4.66
N HIS A 82 -12.76 -1.68 4.46
CA HIS A 82 -13.32 -2.29 3.25
C HIS A 82 -13.99 -1.31 2.29
N ASP A 83 -14.24 -0.04 2.66
CA ASP A 83 -14.74 1.01 1.75
C ASP A 83 -14.09 2.35 2.09
N ASN A 84 -12.82 2.50 1.72
CA ASN A 84 -12.01 3.66 2.06
C ASN A 84 -10.90 3.92 1.03
N ASP A 85 -10.26 5.06 1.15
CA ASP A 85 -9.13 5.47 0.32
C ASP A 85 -7.80 5.22 1.05
N TYR A 86 -6.88 4.50 0.41
CA TYR A 86 -5.56 4.18 0.93
C TYR A 86 -4.46 4.86 0.12
N PHE A 87 -3.31 5.13 0.72
CA PHE A 87 -2.09 5.45 -0.03
C PHE A 87 -0.87 4.81 0.61
N CYS A 88 0.19 4.66 -0.19
CA CYS A 88 1.48 4.16 0.27
C CYS A 88 2.52 5.28 0.19
N THR A 89 3.53 5.23 1.07
CA THR A 89 4.73 6.06 0.96
C THR A 89 5.96 5.18 0.77
N ALA A 90 6.90 5.64 -0.04
CA ALA A 90 8.23 5.08 -0.15
C ALA A 90 9.27 6.09 0.35
N GLU A 91 10.15 5.64 1.26
CA GLU A 91 11.16 6.48 1.90
C GLU A 91 12.55 5.84 1.85
N ASN A 92 13.54 6.56 1.33
CA ASN A 92 14.95 6.17 1.34
C ASN A 92 15.85 7.42 1.43
N GLN A 93 17.15 7.29 1.17
CA GLN A 93 18.11 8.41 1.23
C GLN A 93 17.82 9.53 0.21
N ALA A 94 17.05 9.27 -0.84
CA ALA A 94 16.61 10.30 -1.80
C ALA A 94 15.47 11.16 -1.25
N GLY A 95 14.81 10.73 -0.17
CA GLY A 95 13.70 11.43 0.48
C GLY A 95 12.48 10.53 0.68
N LYS A 96 11.28 11.12 0.55
CA LYS A 96 10.00 10.43 0.72
C LYS A 96 9.02 10.86 -0.36
N ILE A 97 8.36 9.89 -1.00
CA ILE A 97 7.26 10.12 -1.94
C ILE A 97 5.96 9.48 -1.42
N ARG A 98 4.84 10.11 -1.77
CA ARG A 98 3.47 9.63 -1.50
C ARG A 98 2.83 9.19 -2.81
N SER A 99 2.24 7.99 -2.84
CA SER A 99 1.47 7.52 -3.99
C SER A 99 0.17 8.29 -4.19
N PRO A 100 -0.46 8.20 -5.38
CA PRO A 100 -1.88 8.48 -5.51
C PRO A 100 -2.71 7.66 -4.52
N SER A 101 -3.88 8.17 -4.16
CA SER A 101 -4.84 7.42 -3.36
C SER A 101 -5.51 6.32 -4.20
N ILE A 102 -5.76 5.17 -3.58
CA ILE A 102 -6.44 4.01 -4.15
C ILE A 102 -7.76 3.85 -3.41
N ARG A 103 -8.89 4.01 -4.13
CA ARG A 103 -10.21 3.73 -3.59
C ARG A 103 -10.43 2.23 -3.51
N VAL A 104 -10.59 1.70 -2.31
CA VAL A 104 -10.88 0.28 -2.07
C VAL A 104 -12.34 0.13 -1.72
N LYS A 105 -13.03 -0.85 -2.32
CA LYS A 105 -14.41 -1.20 -2.01
C LYS A 105 -14.67 -2.71 -2.07
N ALA A 106 -15.24 -3.27 -1.01
CA ALA A 106 -15.74 -4.65 -0.98
C ALA A 106 -17.20 -4.76 -1.44
#